data_AF-A0A0K2ULS8-F1
#
_entry.id   AF-A0A0K2ULS8-F1
#
_cell.length_a   1.000
_cell.length_b   1.000
_cell.length_c   1.000
_cell.angle_alpha   90.00
_cell.angle_beta   90.00
_cell.angle_gamma   90.00
#
_symmetry.space_group_name_H-M   'P 1'
#
loop_
_entity.id
_entity.type
_entity.pdbx_description
1 polymer ?
#
loop_
_entity_poly.entity_id
_entity_poly.type
_entity_poly.pdbx_seq_one_letter_code
_entity_poly.pdbx_strand_id
1 'polypeptide(L)'
;GSKIPKPANDKKGKFGTKLIVEYSLLRQRISDLLDAKIEVTKIMDIVKSSRSLIFKVPQMKKDGKDLSRKKRSGGHNLKRNSEFLGDLKKVKEDPTKSMNRLSNEFDVDEGEIRRTF
;
A
#
# COMPACT_ATOMS: atom_id res chain seq x y z
N GLY A 1 -11.03 -33.96 -6.78
CA GLY A 1 -11.23 -32.60 -7.30
C GLY A 1 -11.43 -31.64 -6.15
N SER A 2 -10.53 -30.67 -6.03
CA SER A 2 -10.53 -29.40 -5.27
C SER A 2 -11.29 -29.27 -3.94
N LYS A 3 -10.50 -29.12 -2.85
CA LYS A 3 -10.91 -28.55 -1.56
C LYS A 3 -10.95 -27.02 -1.68
N ILE A 4 -12.08 -26.41 -1.30
CA ILE A 4 -12.22 -24.96 -1.16
C ILE A 4 -11.54 -24.54 0.16
N PRO A 5 -10.54 -23.62 0.17
CA PRO A 5 -9.97 -23.14 1.41
C PRO A 5 -10.90 -22.11 2.08
N LYS A 6 -11.16 -22.28 3.38
CA LYS A 6 -11.86 -21.29 4.21
C LYS A 6 -10.94 -20.07 4.43
N PRO A 7 -11.44 -18.84 4.35
CA PRO A 7 -10.62 -17.66 4.63
C PRO A 7 -10.31 -17.53 6.13
N ALA A 8 -9.03 -17.36 6.44
CA ALA A 8 -8.54 -17.05 7.78
C ALA A 8 -9.06 -15.67 8.22
N ASN A 9 -9.64 -15.62 9.41
CA ASN A 9 -10.34 -14.45 9.94
C ASN A 9 -9.39 -13.64 10.83
N ASP A 10 -8.46 -12.92 10.21
CA ASP A 10 -7.57 -12.00 10.92
C ASP A 10 -8.26 -10.65 11.13
N LYS A 11 -8.71 -10.43 12.38
CA LYS A 11 -9.32 -9.18 12.85
C LYS A 11 -8.28 -8.04 12.94
N LYS A 12 -7.70 -7.60 11.82
CA LYS A 12 -6.94 -6.34 11.72
C LYS A 12 -7.08 -5.78 10.29
N GLY A 13 -8.00 -4.84 10.05
CA GLY A 13 -8.06 -4.13 8.76
C GLY A 13 -9.37 -3.50 8.30
N LYS A 14 -10.39 -3.36 9.16
CA LYS A 14 -11.76 -3.00 8.73
C LYS A 14 -11.89 -1.68 7.94
N PHE A 15 -11.01 -0.70 8.16
CA PHE A 15 -11.06 0.59 7.42
C PHE A 15 -10.33 0.55 6.07
N GLY A 16 -9.22 -0.21 5.99
CA GLY A 16 -8.42 -0.28 4.77
C GLY A 16 -9.09 -1.13 3.68
N THR A 17 -9.75 -2.22 4.07
CA THR A 17 -10.42 -3.13 3.14
C THR A 17 -11.65 -2.49 2.49
N LYS A 18 -12.47 -1.77 3.25
CA LYS A 18 -13.69 -1.10 2.75
C LYS A 18 -13.37 -0.07 1.66
N LEU A 19 -12.38 0.79 1.90
CA LEU A 19 -11.92 1.80 0.94
C LEU A 19 -11.33 1.19 -0.34
N ILE A 20 -10.68 0.02 -0.25
CA ILE A 20 -10.13 -0.67 -1.42
C ILE A 20 -11.27 -1.25 -2.27
N VAL A 21 -12.25 -1.88 -1.64
CA VAL A 21 -13.42 -2.49 -2.30
C VAL A 21 -14.27 -1.43 -3.00
N GLU A 22 -14.53 -0.28 -2.36
CA GLU A 22 -15.29 0.82 -2.96
C GLU A 22 -14.59 1.40 -4.20
N TYR A 23 -13.26 1.56 -4.17
CA TYR A 23 -12.50 2.09 -5.29
C TYR A 23 -12.42 1.13 -6.49
N SER A 24 -12.31 -0.18 -6.23
CA SER A 24 -12.38 -1.19 -7.29
C SER A 24 -13.76 -1.23 -7.95
N LEU A 25 -14.83 -1.13 -7.16
CA LEU A 25 -16.19 -1.11 -7.68
C LEU A 25 -16.44 0.13 -8.56
N LEU A 26 -15.91 1.29 -8.16
CA LEU A 26 -15.99 2.52 -8.95
C LEU A 26 -15.30 2.38 -10.31
N ARG A 27 -14.10 1.77 -10.35
CA ARG A 27 -13.37 1.53 -11.61
C ARG A 27 -14.06 0.50 -12.50
N GLN A 28 -14.66 -0.53 -11.89
CA GLN A 28 -15.49 -1.48 -12.62
C GLN A 28 -16.68 -0.78 -13.27
N ARG A 29 -17.40 0.04 -12.51
CA ARG A 29 -18.54 0.81 -13.03
C ARG A 29 -18.16 1.76 -14.15
N ILE A 30 -17.02 2.44 -14.06
CA ILE A 30 -16.49 3.26 -15.16
C ILE A 30 -16.23 2.39 -16.40
N SER A 31 -15.63 1.22 -16.22
CA SER A 31 -15.38 0.26 -17.30
C SER A 31 -16.68 -0.13 -18.01
N ASP A 32 -17.71 -0.52 -17.25
CA ASP A 32 -18.98 -0.99 -17.82
C ASP A 32 -19.71 0.13 -18.59
N LEU A 33 -19.67 1.37 -18.09
CA LEU A 33 -20.27 2.53 -18.76
C LEU A 33 -19.52 2.90 -20.07
N LEU A 34 -18.19 2.72 -20.08
CA LEU A 34 -17.38 2.92 -21.29
C LEU A 34 -17.64 1.83 -22.33
N ASP A 35 -17.79 0.57 -21.90
CA ASP A 35 -18.13 -0.55 -22.79
C ASP A 35 -19.55 -0.36 -23.37
N ALA A 36 -20.47 0.24 -22.61
CA ALA A 36 -21.79 0.66 -23.07
C ALA A 36 -21.77 1.91 -23.98
N LYS A 37 -20.59 2.43 -24.34
CA LYS A 37 -20.39 3.60 -25.22
C LYS A 37 -21.09 4.87 -24.73
N ILE A 38 -21.25 5.03 -23.42
CA ILE A 38 -21.82 6.25 -22.83
C ILE A 38 -20.81 7.39 -22.96
N GLU A 39 -21.31 8.59 -23.20
CA GLU A 39 -20.50 9.80 -23.31
C GLU A 39 -19.74 10.09 -22.00
N VAL A 40 -18.46 10.45 -22.11
CA VAL A 40 -17.56 10.66 -20.96
C VAL A 40 -18.08 11.74 -19.99
N THR A 41 -18.74 12.78 -20.51
CA THR A 41 -19.37 13.85 -19.71
C THR A 41 -20.45 13.28 -18.78
N LYS A 42 -21.36 12.46 -19.31
CA LYS A 42 -22.40 11.77 -18.54
C LYS A 42 -21.80 10.79 -17.53
N ILE A 43 -20.73 10.09 -17.89
CA ILE A 43 -20.02 9.20 -16.96
C ILE A 43 -19.47 10.01 -15.78
N MET A 44 -18.85 11.17 -16.02
CA MET A 44 -18.35 12.04 -14.95
C MET A 44 -19.45 12.41 -13.96
N ASP A 45 -20.64 12.76 -14.45
CA ASP A 45 -21.79 13.12 -13.61
C ASP A 45 -22.31 11.92 -12.80
N ILE A 46 -22.37 10.73 -13.40
CA ILE A 46 -22.85 9.49 -12.76
C ILE A 46 -21.90 9.02 -11.66
N VAL A 47 -20.59 8.92 -11.96
CA VAL A 47 -19.60 8.34 -11.03
C VAL A 47 -18.91 9.39 -10.16
N LYS A 48 -19.26 10.67 -10.33
CA LYS A 48 -18.69 11.84 -9.64
C LYS A 48 -17.16 11.79 -9.57
N SER A 49 -16.55 11.43 -10.70
CA SER A 49 -15.12 11.13 -10.80
C SER A 49 -14.44 12.01 -11.83
N SER A 50 -13.15 12.28 -11.60
CA SER A 50 -12.34 13.09 -12.51
C SER A 50 -12.23 12.44 -13.89
N ARG A 51 -12.19 13.27 -14.94
CA ARG A 51 -11.95 12.86 -16.33
C ARG A 51 -10.69 11.98 -16.47
N SER A 52 -9.62 12.32 -15.77
CA SER A 52 -8.34 11.58 -15.81
C SER A 52 -8.47 10.13 -15.32
N LEU A 53 -9.29 9.87 -14.31
CA LEU A 53 -9.55 8.51 -13.83
C LEU A 53 -10.30 7.69 -14.89
N ILE A 54 -11.27 8.31 -15.57
CA ILE A 54 -12.05 7.66 -16.64
C ILE A 54 -11.13 7.22 -17.79
N PHE A 55 -10.20 8.08 -18.22
CA PHE A 55 -9.23 7.72 -19.28
C PHE A 55 -8.17 6.72 -18.84
N LYS A 56 -7.86 6.63 -17.53
CA LYS A 56 -6.92 5.62 -17.01
C LYS A 56 -7.50 4.20 -17.02
N VAL A 57 -8.82 4.03 -16.85
CA VAL A 57 -9.44 2.70 -16.76
C VAL A 57 -9.23 1.86 -18.04
N PRO A 58 -9.45 2.39 -19.26
CA PRO A 58 -9.12 1.67 -20.49
C PRO A 58 -7.63 1.33 -20.63
N GLN A 59 -6.73 2.23 -20.21
CA GLN A 59 -5.29 1.98 -20.24
C GLN A 59 -4.92 0.83 -19.30
N MET A 60 -5.50 0.79 -18.10
CA MET A 60 -5.30 -0.31 -17.16
C MET A 60 -5.78 -1.65 -17.72
N LYS A 61 -6.95 -1.69 -18.38
CA LYS A 61 -7.44 -2.90 -19.08
C LYS A 61 -6.45 -3.38 -20.14
N LYS A 62 -5.93 -2.47 -20.98
CA LYS A 62 -4.96 -2.80 -22.04
C LYS A 62 -3.65 -3.33 -21.47
N ASP A 63 -3.19 -2.76 -20.37
CA ASP A 63 -1.96 -3.17 -19.69
C ASP A 63 -2.10 -4.49 -18.90
N GLY A 64 -3.28 -5.12 -18.90
CA GLY A 64 -3.59 -6.28 -18.04
C GLY A 64 -3.48 -5.95 -16.54
N LYS A 65 -3.53 -4.67 -16.18
CA LYS A 65 -3.43 -4.21 -14.79
C LYS A 65 -4.78 -4.40 -14.12
N ASP A 66 -4.74 -4.96 -12.92
CA ASP A 66 -5.91 -5.08 -12.07
C ASP A 66 -6.56 -3.71 -11.82
N LEU A 67 -7.89 -3.65 -11.94
CA LEU A 67 -8.69 -2.48 -11.61
C LEU A 67 -8.64 -2.17 -10.11
N SER A 68 -8.22 -3.13 -9.28
CA SER A 68 -7.95 -2.89 -7.87
C SER A 68 -6.82 -1.87 -7.66
N ARG A 69 -6.84 -1.25 -6.48
CA ARG A 69 -5.77 -0.35 -6.06
C ARG A 69 -4.57 -1.19 -5.63
N LYS A 70 -3.44 -1.04 -6.33
CA LYS A 70 -2.15 -1.57 -5.85
C LYS A 70 -1.90 -1.10 -4.40
N LYS A 71 -1.41 -2.01 -3.57
CA LYS A 71 -0.96 -1.71 -2.20
C LYS A 71 0.04 -0.55 -2.30
N ARG A 72 -0.21 0.54 -1.57
CA ARG A 72 0.77 1.63 -1.48
C ARG A 72 2.06 1.02 -0.91
N SER A 73 3.22 1.38 -1.47
CA SER A 73 4.47 1.19 -0.77
C SER A 73 4.37 1.96 0.54
N GLY A 74 4.59 1.30 1.68
CA GLY A 74 4.95 2.02 2.89
C GLY A 74 6.18 2.84 2.53
N GLY A 75 6.14 4.16 2.73
CA GLY A 75 7.15 5.08 2.21
C GLY A 75 8.58 4.60 2.46
N HIS A 76 9.51 5.00 1.60
CA HIS A 76 10.94 4.76 1.84
C HIS A 76 11.36 5.49 3.12
N ASN A 77 11.43 4.77 4.24
CA ASN A 77 12.07 5.28 5.45
C ASN A 77 13.58 5.22 5.22
N LEU A 78 14.17 6.31 4.74
CA LEU A 78 15.63 6.46 4.58
C LEU A 78 16.40 6.16 5.88
N LYS A 79 15.76 6.36 7.05
CA LYS A 79 16.32 6.06 8.38
C LYS A 79 16.45 4.57 8.72
N ARG A 80 15.93 3.66 7.88
CA ARG A 80 16.06 2.19 8.04
C ARG A 80 16.66 1.58 6.78
N ASN A 81 17.78 2.14 6.33
CA ASN A 81 18.55 1.50 5.27
C ASN A 81 19.14 0.15 5.77
N SER A 82 19.55 -0.71 4.86
CA SER A 82 20.10 -2.03 5.19
C SER A 82 21.39 -1.95 6.02
N GLU A 83 22.12 -0.84 5.87
CA GLU A 83 23.36 -0.53 6.58
C GLU A 83 23.08 -0.28 8.07
N PHE A 84 22.11 0.58 8.40
CA PHE A 84 21.62 0.81 9.76
C PHE A 84 21.17 -0.51 10.44
N LEU A 85 20.48 -1.39 9.71
CA LEU A 85 20.11 -2.71 10.24
C LEU A 85 21.31 -3.63 10.43
N GLY A 86 22.33 -3.54 9.57
CA GLY A 86 23.56 -4.32 9.66
C GLY A 86 24.40 -3.93 10.88
N ASP A 87 24.53 -2.63 11.13
CA ASP A 87 25.28 -2.13 12.27
C ASP A 87 24.53 -2.28 13.59
N LEU A 88 23.19 -2.19 13.58
CA LEU A 88 22.39 -2.52 14.76
C LEU A 88 22.51 -4.00 15.16
N LYS A 89 22.75 -4.92 14.22
CA LYS A 89 23.02 -6.33 14.56
C LYS A 89 24.30 -6.50 15.39
N LYS A 90 25.32 -5.69 15.15
CA LYS A 90 26.57 -5.70 15.95
C LYS A 90 26.32 -5.31 17.42
N VAL A 91 25.24 -4.58 17.70
CA VAL A 91 24.82 -4.23 19.07
C VAL A 91 24.20 -5.43 19.80
N LYS A 92 23.53 -6.35 19.10
CA LYS A 92 23.13 -7.63 19.72
C LYS A 92 24.34 -8.50 20.09
N GLU A 93 25.47 -8.27 19.44
CA GLU A 93 26.73 -8.97 19.67
C GLU A 93 27.49 -8.40 20.87
N ASP A 94 27.44 -7.08 21.09
CA ASP A 94 27.95 -6.41 22.29
C ASP A 94 26.87 -5.55 22.97
N PRO A 95 26.09 -6.13 23.92
CA PRO A 95 25.02 -5.44 24.63
C PRO A 95 25.54 -4.38 25.63
N THR A 96 26.85 -4.20 25.77
CA THR A 96 27.46 -3.24 26.69
C THR A 96 27.32 -1.79 26.19
N LYS A 97 27.07 -1.60 24.88
CA LYS A 97 26.81 -0.28 24.31
C LYS A 97 25.41 0.21 24.72
N SER A 98 25.35 1.35 25.42
CA SER A 98 24.09 1.97 25.82
C SER A 98 23.35 2.60 24.63
N MET A 99 22.01 2.65 24.72
CA MET A 99 21.14 3.17 23.65
C MET A 99 21.44 4.62 23.27
N ASN A 100 21.82 5.46 24.23
CA ASN A 100 22.17 6.87 24.01
C ASN A 100 23.46 7.01 23.17
N ARG A 101 24.44 6.11 23.35
CA ARG A 101 25.65 6.09 22.51
C ARG A 101 25.32 5.71 21.07
N LEU A 102 24.42 4.74 20.89
CA LEU A 102 23.99 4.28 19.57
C LEU A 102 23.16 5.34 18.85
N SER A 103 22.31 6.06 19.58
CA SER A 103 21.52 7.17 19.04
C SER A 103 22.41 8.25 18.42
N ASN A 104 23.51 8.60 19.10
CA ASN A 104 24.51 9.54 18.59
C ASN A 104 25.35 8.97 17.44
N GLU A 105 25.69 7.67 17.46
CA GLU A 105 26.48 7.01 16.41
C GLU A 105 25.71 6.89 15.09
N PHE A 106 24.41 6.64 15.15
CA PHE A 106 23.56 6.49 13.96
C PHE A 106 22.80 7.75 13.54
N ASP A 107 22.84 8.83 14.33
CA ASP A 107 21.97 10.01 14.17
C ASP A 107 20.47 9.61 14.08
N VAL A 108 20.06 8.69 14.96
CA VAL A 108 18.71 8.13 15.02
C VAL A 108 18.18 8.24 16.44
N ASP A 109 16.92 8.62 16.58
CA ASP A 109 16.26 8.75 17.89
C ASP A 109 16.25 7.41 18.65
N GLU A 110 16.49 7.44 19.96
CA GLU A 110 16.43 6.23 20.80
C GLU A 110 15.11 5.47 20.65
N GLY A 111 14.00 6.19 20.47
CA GLY A 111 12.68 5.63 20.24
C GLY A 111 12.56 4.88 18.91
N GLU A 112 13.43 5.15 17.94
CA GLU A 112 13.50 4.45 16.67
C GLU A 112 14.43 3.22 16.75
N ILE A 113 15.48 3.27 17.56
CA ILE A 113 16.32 2.11 17.90
C ILE A 113 15.50 1.05 18.66
N ARG A 114 14.72 1.44 19.68
CA ARG A 114 13.86 0.53 20.45
C ARG A 114 12.78 -0.17 19.63
N ARG A 115 12.31 0.44 18.53
CA ARG A 115 11.32 -0.18 17.63
C ARG A 115 11.93 -1.21 16.69
N THR A 116 13.26 -1.21 16.58
CA THR A 116 14.00 -2.09 15.68
C THR A 116 14.52 -3.35 16.40
N PHE A 117 14.69 -3.30 17.72
CA PHE A 117 14.90 -4.46 18.60
C PHE A 117 13.63 -5.29 18.77
#